data_AF-A0A2M8S865-F1
#
_entry.id   AF-A0A2M8S865-F1
#
_cell.length_a   1.000
_cell.length_b   1.000
_cell.length_c   1.000
_cell.angle_alpha   90.00
_cell.angle_beta   90.00
_cell.angle_gamma   90.00
#
_symmetry.space_group_name_H-M   'P 1'
#
loop_
_entity.id
_entity.type
_entity.pdbx_description
1 polymer ?
#
loop_
_entity_poly.entity_id
_entity_poly.type
_entity_poly.pdbx_seq_one_letter_code
_entity_poly.pdbx_strand_id
1 'polypeptide(L)'
;MGDIVGAFKSLVFKVYLDWIEVNDPSRRAKFWQGNYYEHIIHNDRELNAIRQYIIDNPMNWNLDRDNLENIRKLPPPEKVEDYLEDLKQLMAEMDNQE
;
A
#
# COMPACT_ATOMS: atom_id res chain seq x y z
N MET A 1 6.27 -15.38 11.20
CA MET A 1 5.83 -14.01 10.86
C MET A 1 4.34 -13.97 10.55
N GLY A 2 3.84 -14.85 9.67
CA GLY A 2 2.41 -14.91 9.31
C GLY A 2 1.44 -14.96 10.49
N ASP A 3 1.71 -15.78 11.51
CA ASP A 3 0.83 -15.87 12.69
C ASP A 3 0.74 -14.56 13.48
N ILE A 4 1.85 -13.82 13.58
CA ILE A 4 1.92 -12.54 14.30
C ILE A 4 1.12 -11.48 13.53
N VAL A 5 1.36 -11.37 12.22
CA VAL A 5 0.64 -10.42 11.36
C VAL A 5 -0.84 -10.77 11.28
N GLY A 6 -1.17 -12.06 11.21
CA GLY A 6 -2.54 -12.57 11.25
C GLY A 6 -3.25 -12.17 12.54
N ALA A 7 -2.63 -12.45 13.70
CA ALA A 7 -3.17 -12.06 14.99
C ALA A 7 -3.37 -10.53 15.10
N PHE A 8 -2.39 -9.74 14.65
CA PHE A 8 -2.52 -8.28 14.61
C PHE A 8 -3.70 -7.81 13.75
N LYS A 9 -3.78 -8.28 12.49
CA LYS A 9 -4.89 -7.95 11.57
C LYS A 9 -6.24 -8.31 12.17
N SER A 10 -6.35 -9.48 12.81
CA SER A 10 -7.58 -9.93 13.46
C SER A 10 -7.96 -9.07 14.67
N LEU A 11 -7.00 -8.76 15.55
CA LEU A 11 -7.27 -7.99 16.77
C LEU A 11 -7.69 -6.54 16.44
N VAL A 12 -6.96 -5.89 15.54
CA VAL A 12 -7.29 -4.52 15.09
C VAL A 12 -8.64 -4.51 14.38
N PHE A 13 -8.90 -5.49 13.51
CA PHE A 13 -10.18 -5.55 12.80
C PHE A 13 -11.36 -5.80 13.75
N LYS A 14 -11.17 -6.58 14.82
CA LYS A 14 -12.21 -6.76 15.84
C LYS A 14 -12.59 -5.44 16.51
N VAL A 15 -11.61 -4.67 16.98
CA VAL A 15 -11.86 -3.36 17.60
C VAL A 15 -12.57 -2.41 16.61
N TYR A 16 -12.17 -2.44 15.35
CA TYR A 16 -12.82 -1.67 14.30
C TYR A 16 -14.28 -2.11 14.06
N LEU A 17 -14.54 -3.42 13.99
CA LEU A 17 -15.88 -3.99 13.83
C LEU A 17 -16.80 -3.54 14.97
N ASP A 18 -16.34 -3.68 16.21
CA ASP A 18 -17.10 -3.27 17.40
C ASP A 18 -17.44 -1.76 17.33
N TRP A 19 -16.52 -0.93 16.82
CA TRP A 19 -16.75 0.51 16.68
C TRP A 19 -17.77 0.84 15.57
N ILE A 20 -17.68 0.22 14.39
CA ILE A 20 -18.60 0.53 13.28
C ILE A 20 -20.01 0.01 13.55
N GLU A 21 -20.18 -1.07 14.30
CA GLU A 21 -21.51 -1.58 14.66
C GLU A 21 -22.33 -0.54 15.44
N VAL A 22 -21.66 0.29 16.24
CA VAL A 22 -22.29 1.38 17.00
C VAL A 22 -22.40 2.68 16.20
N ASN A 23 -21.37 3.01 15.41
CA ASN A 23 -21.23 4.34 14.82
C ASN A 23 -21.69 4.44 13.36
N ASP A 24 -21.39 3.44 12.52
CA ASP A 24 -21.75 3.44 11.11
C ASP A 24 -21.69 2.02 10.50
N PRO A 25 -22.76 1.22 10.66
CA PRO A 25 -22.80 -0.15 10.15
C PRO A 25 -22.64 -0.26 8.63
N SER A 26 -22.91 0.82 7.88
CA SER A 26 -22.80 0.85 6.43
C SER A 26 -21.36 0.76 5.94
N ARG A 27 -20.38 1.08 6.80
CA ARG A 27 -18.94 0.99 6.51
C ARG A 27 -18.37 -0.42 6.60
N ARG A 28 -19.20 -1.44 6.87
CA ARG A 28 -18.76 -2.82 6.91
C ARG A 28 -18.29 -3.25 5.51
N ALA A 29 -16.97 -3.36 5.36
CA ALA A 29 -16.32 -3.72 4.10
C ALA A 29 -15.10 -4.62 4.34
N LYS A 30 -14.51 -5.11 3.24
CA LYS A 30 -13.21 -5.79 3.27
C LYS A 30 -12.14 -4.77 3.68
N PHE A 31 -11.66 -4.88 4.90
CA PHE A 31 -10.73 -3.90 5.49
C PHE A 31 -9.27 -4.17 5.13
N TRP A 32 -8.84 -5.43 5.24
CA TRP A 32 -7.48 -5.83 4.90
C TRP A 32 -7.38 -6.33 3.46
N GLN A 33 -6.35 -5.89 2.75
CA GLN A 33 -5.83 -6.64 1.61
C GLN A 33 -5.27 -8.00 2.11
N GLY A 34 -5.42 -9.02 1.27
CA GLY A 34 -4.88 -10.35 1.54
C GLY A 34 -3.36 -10.36 1.50
N ASN A 35 -2.73 -11.31 2.19
CA ASN A 35 -1.28 -11.40 2.34
C ASN A 35 -0.66 -10.13 2.98
N TYR A 36 0.66 -10.08 3.05
CA TYR A 36 1.41 -8.94 3.54
C TYR A 36 2.79 -8.95 2.87
N TYR A 37 3.40 -7.78 2.69
CA TYR A 37 4.77 -7.67 2.20
C TYR A 37 5.75 -8.01 3.32
N GLU A 38 6.71 -8.88 3.05
CA GLU A 38 7.82 -9.19 3.95
C GLU A 38 9.15 -9.10 3.23
N HIS A 39 10.13 -8.48 3.89
CA HIS A 39 11.48 -8.34 3.37
C HIS A 39 12.48 -8.38 4.54
N ILE A 40 13.51 -9.20 4.42
CA ILE A 40 14.58 -9.29 5.42
C ILE A 40 15.62 -8.22 5.09
N ILE A 41 15.96 -7.40 6.09
CA ILE A 41 16.94 -6.33 5.94
C ILE A 41 18.35 -6.85 6.23
N HIS A 42 19.23 -6.81 5.23
CA HIS A 42 20.55 -7.43 5.32
C HIS A 42 21.67 -6.45 5.64
N ASN A 43 21.45 -5.13 5.46
CA ASN A 43 22.47 -4.11 5.66
C ASN A 43 21.87 -2.73 5.97
N ASP A 44 22.70 -1.81 6.45
CA ASP A 44 22.29 -0.47 6.86
C ASP A 44 21.80 0.41 5.70
N ARG A 45 22.34 0.21 4.49
CA ARG A 45 21.89 0.96 3.31
C ARG A 45 20.43 0.64 3.00
N GLU A 46 20.08 -0.64 3.04
CA GLU A 46 18.72 -1.11 2.82
C GLU A 46 17.77 -0.64 3.92
N LEU A 47 18.21 -0.70 5.19
CA LEU A 47 17.46 -0.16 6.33
C LEU A 47 17.13 1.33 6.16
N ASN A 48 18.13 2.12 5.76
CA ASN A 48 17.95 3.56 5.55
C ASN A 48 17.02 3.85 4.38
N ALA A 49 17.13 3.07 3.28
CA ALA A 49 16.23 3.20 2.14
C ALA A 49 14.76 2.91 2.52
N ILE A 50 14.50 1.83 3.26
CA ILE A 50 13.14 1.49 3.71
C ILE A 50 12.57 2.55 4.65
N ARG A 51 13.38 3.07 5.57
CA ARG A 51 12.96 4.16 6.47
C ARG A 51 12.59 5.42 5.69
N GLN A 52 13.43 5.79 4.72
CA GLN A 52 13.17 6.94 3.86
C GLN A 52 11.88 6.74 3.06
N TYR A 53 11.70 5.55 2.48
CA TYR A 53 10.46 5.19 1.79
C TYR A 53 9.22 5.35 2.68
N ILE A 54 9.24 4.87 3.93
CA ILE A 54 8.11 5.01 4.86
C ILE A 54 7.77 6.49 5.12
N ILE A 55 8.79 7.35 5.25
CA ILE A 55 8.62 8.78 5.50
C ILE A 55 8.06 9.48 4.26
N ASP A 56 8.54 9.12 3.07
CA ASP A 56 8.19 9.79 1.82
C ASP A 56 6.88 9.28 1.21
N ASN A 57 6.46 8.05 1.56
CA ASN A 57 5.28 7.40 0.97
C ASN A 57 3.99 8.25 1.02
N PRO A 58 3.65 8.96 2.12
CA PRO A 58 2.48 9.84 2.13
C PRO A 58 2.53 10.94 1.07
N MET A 59 3.72 11.49 0.81
CA MET A 59 3.91 12.53 -0.21
C MET A 59 3.83 11.95 -1.62
N ASN A 60 4.30 10.70 -1.78
CA ASN A 60 4.33 9.99 -3.05
C ASN A 60 3.03 9.20 -3.34
N TRP A 61 2.03 9.25 -2.46
CA TRP A 61 0.81 8.44 -2.59
C TRP A 61 0.01 8.75 -3.86
N ASN A 62 0.05 9.99 -4.34
CA ASN A 62 -0.56 10.39 -5.61
C ASN A 62 0.10 9.74 -6.84
N LEU A 63 1.36 9.33 -6.71
CA LEU A 63 2.13 8.62 -7.74
C LEU A 63 2.00 7.10 -7.61
N ASP A 64 1.46 6.62 -6.49
CA ASP A 64 1.38 5.19 -6.23
C ASP A 64 0.32 4.54 -7.14
N ARG A 65 0.69 3.40 -7.75
CA ARG A 65 -0.18 2.62 -8.63
C ARG A 65 -1.39 2.05 -7.88
N ASP A 66 -1.26 1.75 -6.60
CA ASP A 66 -2.34 1.23 -5.74
C ASP A 66 -3.28 2.34 -5.26
N ASN A 67 -3.01 3.59 -5.61
CA ASN A 67 -3.97 4.66 -5.43
C ASN A 67 -5.19 4.43 -6.35
N LEU A 68 -6.40 4.46 -5.80
CA LEU A 68 -7.66 4.24 -6.52
C LEU A 68 -7.83 5.14 -7.75
N GLU A 69 -7.26 6.34 -7.72
CA GLU A 69 -7.26 7.28 -8.86
C GLU A 69 -6.36 6.80 -10.02
N ASN A 70 -5.30 6.03 -9.71
CA ASN A 70 -4.33 5.50 -10.67
C ASN A 70 -4.66 4.07 -11.12
N ILE A 71 -5.26 3.23 -10.26
CA ILE A 71 -5.69 1.86 -10.59
C ILE A 71 -6.58 1.82 -11.84
N ARG A 72 -7.39 2.87 -12.07
CA ARG A 72 -8.29 2.94 -13.22
C ARG A 72 -7.58 3.19 -14.55
N LYS A 73 -6.31 3.57 -14.54
CA LYS A 73 -5.53 3.95 -15.73
C LYS A 73 -4.66 2.81 -16.25
N LEU A 74 -4.31 1.81 -15.43
CA LEU A 74 -3.30 0.81 -15.78
C LEU A 74 -3.81 -0.62 -15.50
N PRO A 75 -3.60 -1.58 -16.43
CA PRO A 75 -3.96 -2.98 -16.18
C PRO A 75 -3.14 -3.54 -14.99
N PRO A 76 -3.62 -4.57 -14.27
CA PRO A 76 -2.83 -5.20 -13.21
C PRO A 76 -1.47 -5.67 -13.75
N PRO A 77 -0.35 -5.41 -13.05
CA PRO A 77 0.96 -5.80 -13.51
C PRO A 77 1.12 -7.32 -13.33
N GLU A 78 1.57 -8.02 -14.36
CA GLU A 78 1.85 -9.47 -14.27
C GLU A 78 3.28 -9.72 -13.77
N LYS A 79 4.17 -8.74 -13.98
CA LYS A 79 5.60 -8.80 -13.64
C LYS A 79 6.08 -7.51 -12.97
N VAL A 80 7.25 -7.59 -12.34
CA VAL A 80 7.90 -6.44 -11.68
C VAL A 80 8.27 -5.37 -12.70
N GLU A 81 8.68 -5.78 -13.91
CA GLU A 81 9.02 -4.86 -14.99
C GLU A 81 7.83 -4.01 -15.41
N ASP A 82 6.62 -4.57 -15.41
CA ASP A 82 5.39 -3.83 -15.71
C ASP A 82 5.25 -2.69 -14.70
N TYR A 83 5.38 -3.00 -13.40
CA TYR A 83 5.29 -2.03 -12.30
C TYR A 83 6.30 -0.87 -12.42
N LEU A 84 7.54 -1.18 -12.84
CA LEU A 84 8.56 -0.17 -13.03
C LEU A 84 8.26 0.73 -14.24
N GLU A 85 7.69 0.18 -15.31
CA GLU A 85 7.33 0.95 -16.49
C GLU A 85 6.17 1.90 -16.21
N ASP A 86 5.18 1.43 -15.45
CA ASP A 86 4.06 2.26 -15.01
C ASP A 86 4.50 3.44 -14.16
N LEU A 87 5.41 3.21 -13.20
CA LEU A 87 5.94 4.27 -12.35
C LEU A 87 6.69 5.32 -13.19
N LYS A 88 7.49 4.90 -14.17
CA LYS A 88 8.15 5.83 -15.09
C LYS A 88 7.14 6.65 -15.88
N GLN A 89 6.07 6.03 -16.35
CA GLN A 89 5.04 6.72 -17.12
C GLN A 89 4.27 7.73 -16.24
N LEU A 90 3.89 7.35 -15.02
CA LEU A 90 3.23 8.24 -14.06
C LEU A 90 4.09 9.46 -13.71
N MET A 91 5.39 9.24 -13.49
CA MET A 91 6.34 10.33 -13.24
C MET A 91 6.47 11.26 -14.47
N ALA A 92 6.59 10.70 -15.68
CA ALA A 92 6.70 11.47 -16.91
C ALA A 92 5.42 12.27 -17.26
N GLU A 93 4.25 11.76 -16.92
CA GLU A 93 2.97 12.48 -17.12
C GLU A 93 2.86 13.70 -16.21
N MET A 94 3.43 13.68 -15.01
CA MET A 94 3.48 14.83 -14.11
C MET A 94 4.50 15.89 -14.53
N ASP A 95 5.68 15.47 -15.01
CA ASP A 95 6.71 16.39 -15.53
C ASP A 95 6.21 17.18 -16.75
N ASN A 96 5.24 16.65 -17.50
CA ASN A 96 4.60 17.32 -18.63
C ASN A 96 3.37 18.16 -18.26
N GLN A 97 2.96 18.18 -16.98
CA GLN A 97 1.85 18.99 -16.46
C GLN A 97 2.31 20.24 -15.66
N GLU A 98 3.62 20.47 -15.53
CA GLU A 98 4.24 21.74 -15.11
C GLU A 98 4.59 22.63 -16.31
#